data_AF-M9LQ36-F1
#
_entry.id   AF-M9LQ36-F1
#
_cell.length_a   1.000
_cell.length_b   1.000
_cell.length_c   1.000
_cell.angle_alpha   90.00
_cell.angle_beta   90.00
_cell.angle_gamma   90.00
#
_symmetry.space_group_name_H-M   'P 1'
#
loop_
_entity.id
_entity.type
_entity.pdbx_description
1 polymer ?
#
loop_
_entity_poly.entity_id
_entity_poly.type
_entity_poly.pdbx_seq_one_letter_code
_entity_poly.pdbx_strand_id
1 'polypeptide(L)' 'MPNKKQTSKSVASTASKILHDNRYSAASKKVAGSALSQTKKK' A
#
# COMPACT_ATOMS: atom_id res chain seq x y z
N MET A 1 14.40 -15.21 -2.69
CA MET A 1 15.07 -13.95 -2.28
C MET A 1 14.01 -12.96 -1.79
N PRO A 2 14.19 -12.27 -0.66
CA PRO A 2 13.27 -11.21 -0.25
C PRO A 2 13.29 -10.05 -1.25
N ASN A 3 12.14 -9.42 -1.48
CA ASN A 3 12.07 -8.26 -2.37
C ASN A 3 12.92 -7.12 -1.77
N LYS A 4 13.99 -6.73 -2.47
CA LYS A 4 14.89 -5.65 -2.06
C LYS A 4 14.28 -4.26 -2.30
N LYS A 5 13.35 -4.15 -3.25
CA LYS A 5 12.65 -2.91 -3.61
C LYS A 5 11.36 -2.82 -2.80
N GLN A 6 11.40 -2.07 -1.70
CA GLN A 6 10.28 -1.98 -0.78
C GLN A 6 9.76 -0.57 -0.63
N THR A 7 8.46 -0.48 -0.46
CA THR A 7 7.76 0.77 -0.23
C THR A 7 8.06 1.25 1.19
N SER A 8 8.25 2.57 1.35
CA SER A 8 8.52 3.17 2.65
C SER A 8 7.32 3.05 3.59
N LYS A 9 7.58 3.11 4.91
CA LYS A 9 6.51 3.08 5.94
C LYS A 9 5.47 4.17 5.73
N SER A 10 5.88 5.37 5.31
CA SER A 10 4.96 6.49 5.08
C SER A 10 3.95 6.18 3.99
N VAL A 11 4.39 5.58 2.89
CA VAL A 11 3.51 5.20 1.77
C VAL A 11 2.63 4.02 2.16
N ALA A 12 3.14 3.07 2.96
CA ALA A 12 2.35 1.98 3.53
C ALA A 12 1.15 2.50 4.35
N SER A 13 1.40 3.47 5.22
CA SER A 13 0.37 4.10 6.05
C SER A 13 -0.68 4.81 5.21
N THR A 14 -0.26 5.54 4.17
CA THR A 14 -1.17 6.21 3.24
C THR A 14 -2.00 5.20 2.43
N ALA A 15 -1.38 4.13 1.94
CA ALA A 15 -2.08 3.06 1.23
C ALA A 15 -3.13 2.36 2.11
N SER A 16 -2.82 2.11 3.39
CA SER A 16 -3.79 1.57 4.35
C SER A 16 -4.98 2.51 4.53
N LYS A 17 -4.75 3.83 4.66
CA LYS A 17 -5.83 4.82 4.72
C LYS A 17 -6.71 4.78 3.48
N ILE A 18 -6.12 4.70 2.28
CA ILE A 18 -6.86 4.65 1.01
C ILE A 18 -7.74 3.38 0.91
N LEU A 19 -7.25 2.24 1.41
CA LEU A 19 -8.04 1.00 1.41
C LEU A 19 -9.25 1.06 2.34
N HIS A 20 -9.10 1.69 3.51
CA HIS A 20 -10.15 1.77 4.52
C HIS A 20 -11.12 2.94 4.32
N ASP A 21 -10.77 3.90 3.47
CA ASP A 21 -11.62 5.05 3.17
C ASP A 21 -12.55 4.75 1.98
N ASN A 22 -13.86 4.91 2.21
CA ASN A 22 -14.91 4.64 1.22
C ASN A 22 -15.05 5.73 0.15
N ARG A 23 -14.35 6.86 0.28
CA ARG A 23 -14.34 7.94 -0.70
C ARG A 23 -13.47 7.63 -1.92
N TYR A 24 -12.57 6.66 -1.83
CA TYR A 24 -11.66 6.29 -2.92
C TYR A 24 -12.28 5.25 -3.86
N SER A 25 -12.04 5.44 -5.16
CA SER A 25 -12.48 4.52 -6.21
C SER A 25 -11.79 3.16 -6.11
N ALA A 26 -12.39 2.15 -6.74
CA ALA A 26 -11.83 0.80 -6.81
C ALA A 26 -10.42 0.79 -7.43
N ALA A 27 -10.13 1.68 -8.38
CA ALA A 27 -8.81 1.82 -8.98
C ALA A 27 -7.77 2.28 -7.96
N SER A 28 -8.07 3.32 -7.16
CA SER A 28 -7.18 3.81 -6.11
C SER A 28 -6.92 2.73 -5.05
N LYS A 29 -7.95 1.97 -4.66
CA LYS A 29 -7.82 0.86 -3.72
C LYS A 29 -6.93 -0.26 -4.27
N LYS A 30 -7.04 -0.58 -5.57
CA LYS A 30 -6.14 -1.56 -6.22
C LYS A 30 -4.68 -1.13 -6.18
N VAL A 31 -4.39 0.13 -6.49
CA VAL A 31 -3.02 0.67 -6.44
C VAL A 31 -2.48 0.67 -5.01
N ALA A 32 -3.30 1.06 -4.04
CA ALA A 32 -2.95 1.04 -2.61
C ALA A 32 -2.65 -0.39 -2.12
N GLY A 33 -3.45 -1.39 -2.50
CA GLY A 33 -3.20 -2.79 -2.19
C GLY A 33 -1.86 -3.30 -2.75
N SER A 34 -1.54 -2.92 -3.99
CA SER A 34 -0.24 -3.24 -4.61
C SER A 34 0.93 -2.62 -3.83
N ALA A 35 0.82 -1.34 -3.46
CA ALA A 35 1.82 -0.65 -2.66
C ALA A 35 2.01 -1.31 -1.28
N LEU A 36 0.92 -1.72 -0.61
CA LEU A 36 0.96 -2.45 0.66
C LEU A 36 1.66 -3.80 0.54
N SER A 37 1.44 -4.54 -0.54
CA SER A 37 2.11 -5.82 -0.78
C SER A 37 3.63 -5.69 -0.93
N GLN A 38 4.12 -4.50 -1.30
CA GLN A 38 5.54 -4.20 -1.46
C GLN A 38 6.17 -3.61 -0.19
N THR A 39 5.43 -3.56 0.92
CA THR A 39 5.95 -3.00 2.18
C THR A 39 6.92 -3.95 2.88
N LYS A 40 7.84 -3.35 3.63
CA LYS A 40 8.85 -4.08 4.39
C LYS A 40 8.19 -4.77 5.59
N LYS A 41 8.07 -6.11 5.53
CA LYS A 41 7.64 -6.94 6.65
C LYS A 41 8.68 -6.79 7.78
N LYS A 42 8.20 -6.63 9.02
CA LYS A 42 9.04 -6.61 10.21
C LYS A 42 9.60 -8.00 10.50
#